data_AF-A0A3S1Q7S6-F1
#
_entry.id   AF-A0A3S1Q7S6-F1
#
_cell.length_a   1.000
_cell.length_b   1.000
_cell.length_c   1.000
_cell.angle_alpha   90.00
_cell.angle_beta   90.00
_cell.angle_gamma   90.00
#
_symmetry.space_group_name_H-M   'P 1'
#
loop_
_entity.id
_entity.type
_entity.pdbx_description
1 polymer ?
#
loop_
_entity_poly.entity_id
_entity_poly.type
_entity_poly.pdbx_seq_one_letter_code
_entity_poly.pdbx_strand_id
1 'polypeptide(L)'
;GESAQFGGSDWKLTDLRGAFGMANLPPDSVPVLADFSVKVGDPDLQKLWIGCRIVLMDKDGRRWSPTSAVSLKTQDHVQTCTSAIFSGAKSGDTLNLRETFLVPKQATRTIRPAVGVASERPHFLLFQLEKD
;
A
#
# COMPACT_ATOMS: atom_id res chain seq x y z
N GLY A 1 -11.21 6.74 -0.27
CA GLY A 1 -11.39 5.45 -0.95
C GLY A 1 -12.48 4.64 -0.27
N GLU A 2 -13.23 3.85 -1.04
CA GLU A 2 -14.17 2.86 -0.52
C GLU A 2 -13.44 1.73 0.22
N SER A 3 -14.08 1.18 1.25
CA SER A 3 -13.55 -0.01 1.95
C SER A 3 -13.91 -1.28 1.17
N ALA A 4 -12.97 -2.22 1.06
CA ALA A 4 -13.20 -3.51 0.44
C ALA A 4 -12.65 -4.65 1.29
N GLN A 5 -13.42 -5.73 1.41
CA GLN A 5 -13.01 -6.93 2.13
C GLN A 5 -12.02 -7.74 1.30
N PHE A 6 -10.86 -8.06 1.88
CA PHE A 6 -9.79 -8.82 1.23
C PHE A 6 -8.82 -9.41 2.26
N GLY A 7 -8.50 -10.70 2.15
CA GLY A 7 -7.56 -11.35 3.06
C GLY A 7 -8.04 -11.42 4.51
N GLY A 8 -9.35 -11.56 4.73
CA GLY A 8 -9.94 -11.59 6.07
C GLY A 8 -10.02 -10.22 6.78
N SER A 9 -9.77 -9.12 6.07
CA SER A 9 -9.80 -7.77 6.64
C SER A 9 -10.47 -6.77 5.71
N ASP A 10 -10.94 -5.66 6.26
CA ASP A 10 -11.50 -4.56 5.46
C ASP A 10 -10.41 -3.53 5.19
N TRP A 11 -10.07 -3.34 3.91
CA TRP A 11 -9.01 -2.44 3.47
C TRP A 11 -9.59 -1.16 2.92
N LYS A 12 -8.99 -0.02 3.31
CA LYS A 12 -9.33 1.30 2.78
C LYS A 12 -8.06 2.04 2.39
N LEU A 13 -7.98 2.49 1.14
CA LEU A 13 -6.98 3.47 0.71
C LEU A 13 -7.38 4.84 1.30
N THR A 14 -6.57 5.34 2.23
CA THR A 14 -6.82 6.61 2.92
C THR A 14 -6.11 7.77 2.25
N ASP A 15 -4.95 7.54 1.63
CA ASP A 15 -4.24 8.57 0.86
C ASP A 15 -3.32 7.94 -0.20
N LEU A 16 -3.16 8.65 -1.33
CA LEU A 16 -2.17 8.34 -2.35
C LEU A 16 -1.57 9.66 -2.86
N ARG A 17 -0.35 9.97 -2.40
CA ARG A 17 0.26 11.28 -2.67
C ARG A 17 1.70 11.18 -3.14
N GLY A 18 2.07 12.05 -4.07
CA GLY A 18 3.46 12.29 -4.44
C GLY A 18 4.12 13.21 -3.41
N ALA A 19 5.34 12.86 -2.98
CA ALA A 19 6.18 13.73 -2.16
C ALA A 19 7.19 14.46 -3.05
N PHE A 20 6.87 15.71 -3.39
CA PHE A 20 7.69 16.56 -4.26
C PHE A 20 8.76 17.33 -3.47
N GLY A 21 9.83 17.74 -4.15
CA GLY A 21 10.85 18.63 -3.57
C GLY A 21 11.95 17.95 -2.76
N MET A 22 12.04 16.61 -2.80
CA MET A 22 13.20 15.90 -2.25
C MET A 22 14.44 16.05 -3.14
N ALA A 23 15.58 16.33 -2.50
CA ALA A 23 16.89 16.34 -3.15
C ALA A 23 17.44 14.92 -3.33
N ASN A 24 18.41 14.76 -4.23
CA ASN A 24 19.16 13.51 -4.47
C ASN A 24 18.32 12.33 -5.00
N LEU A 25 17.22 12.61 -5.68
CA LEU A 25 16.47 11.60 -6.41
C LEU A 25 16.93 11.52 -7.87
N PRO A 26 16.80 10.37 -8.54
CA PRO A 26 17.02 10.29 -9.98
C PRO A 26 16.14 11.31 -10.72
N PRO A 27 16.62 11.86 -11.86
CA PRO A 27 15.83 12.78 -12.68
C PRO A 27 14.45 12.21 -12.99
N ASP A 28 13.44 13.09 -13.02
CA ASP A 28 12.04 12.76 -13.30
C ASP A 28 11.40 11.69 -12.41
N SER A 29 12.00 11.39 -11.26
CA SER A 29 11.43 10.45 -10.29
C SER A 29 10.72 11.18 -9.15
N VAL A 30 9.56 10.66 -8.78
CA VAL A 30 8.71 11.18 -7.71
C VAL A 30 8.44 10.05 -6.71
N PRO A 31 8.76 10.25 -5.43
CA PRO A 31 8.35 9.32 -4.40
C PRO A 31 6.85 9.41 -4.19
N VAL A 32 6.21 8.27 -4.04
CA VAL A 32 4.76 8.18 -3.81
C VAL A 32 4.52 7.39 -2.54
N LEU A 33 3.62 7.88 -1.69
CA LEU A 33 3.17 7.20 -0.49
C LEU A 33 1.76 6.71 -0.72
N ALA A 34 1.52 5.43 -0.46
CA ALA A 34 0.19 4.85 -0.42
C ALA A 34 -0.13 4.49 1.03
N ASP A 35 -1.14 5.15 1.59
CA ASP A 35 -1.58 4.97 2.97
C ASP A 35 -2.88 4.18 3.02
N PHE A 36 -2.93 3.20 3.90
CA PHE A 36 -4.10 2.36 4.11
C PHE A 36 -4.51 2.34 5.57
N SER A 37 -5.82 2.25 5.78
CA SER A 37 -6.39 1.82 7.05
C SER A 37 -7.00 0.44 6.84
N VAL A 38 -6.61 -0.52 7.67
CA VAL A 38 -7.06 -1.91 7.55
C VAL A 38 -7.67 -2.36 8.85
N LYS A 39 -8.97 -2.66 8.84
CA LYS A 39 -9.68 -3.21 9.99
C LYS A 39 -9.57 -4.73 9.95
N VAL A 40 -8.93 -5.31 10.96
CA VAL A 40 -8.69 -6.75 11.05
C VAL A 40 -9.99 -7.46 11.37
N GLY A 41 -10.42 -8.37 10.50
CA GLY A 41 -11.54 -9.27 10.77
C GLY A 41 -11.04 -10.58 11.37
N ASP A 42 -10.24 -11.31 10.60
CA ASP A 42 -9.55 -12.54 11.01
C ASP A 42 -8.11 -12.22 11.45
N PRO A 43 -7.74 -12.51 12.71
CA PRO A 43 -6.42 -12.17 13.25
C PRO A 43 -5.29 -13.12 12.84
N ASP A 44 -5.53 -14.21 12.10
CA ASP A 44 -4.47 -15.11 11.62
C ASP A 44 -3.71 -14.51 10.41
N LEU A 45 -3.15 -13.32 10.60
CA LEU A 45 -2.46 -12.55 9.55
C LEU A 45 -1.23 -13.29 9.02
N GLN A 46 -0.54 -14.06 9.86
CA GLN A 46 0.60 -14.88 9.43
C GLN A 46 0.22 -15.94 8.40
N LYS A 47 -1.00 -16.46 8.47
CA LYS A 47 -1.53 -17.39 7.46
C LYS A 47 -2.13 -16.66 6.27
N LEU A 48 -2.99 -15.66 6.53
CA LEU A 48 -3.77 -15.01 5.48
C LEU A 48 -2.92 -14.11 4.59
N TRP A 49 -2.00 -13.36 5.21
CA TRP A 49 -1.23 -12.30 4.56
C TRP A 49 0.20 -12.70 4.23
N ILE A 50 0.58 -13.98 4.36
CA ILE A 50 1.95 -14.39 4.05
C ILE A 50 2.35 -13.96 2.62
N GLY A 51 3.49 -13.29 2.50
CA GLY A 51 3.92 -12.69 1.24
C GLY A 51 3.04 -11.52 0.80
N CYS A 52 2.45 -10.77 1.75
CA CYS A 52 1.73 -9.55 1.42
C CYS A 52 2.59 -8.62 0.59
N ARG A 53 2.01 -8.09 -0.48
CA ARG A 53 2.66 -7.09 -1.32
C ARG A 53 1.67 -6.04 -1.75
N ILE A 54 2.06 -4.79 -1.59
CA ILE A 54 1.39 -3.65 -2.21
C ILE A 54 2.26 -3.20 -3.38
N VAL A 55 1.66 -3.04 -4.55
CA VAL A 55 2.33 -2.51 -5.75
C VAL A 55 1.56 -1.32 -6.29
N LEU A 56 2.24 -0.40 -6.96
CA LEU A 56 1.57 0.55 -7.82
C LEU A 56 1.45 -0.05 -9.22
N MET A 57 0.29 0.12 -9.84
CA MET A 57 0.03 -0.27 -11.22
C MET A 57 -0.47 0.92 -12.00
N ASP A 58 -0.09 1.08 -13.27
CA ASP A 58 -0.70 2.09 -14.13
C ASP A 58 -1.63 1.48 -15.20
N LYS A 59 -2.20 2.36 -16.03
CA LYS A 59 -3.09 1.97 -17.14
C LYS A 59 -2.41 1.12 -18.21
N ASP A 60 -1.08 1.18 -18.31
CA ASP A 60 -0.28 0.47 -19.31
C ASP A 60 0.24 -0.87 -18.76
N GLY A 61 -0.18 -1.26 -17.55
CA GLY A 61 0.20 -2.51 -16.90
C GLY A 61 1.59 -2.49 -16.26
N ARG A 62 2.28 -1.34 -16.25
CA ARG A 62 3.56 -1.17 -15.56
C ARG A 62 3.34 -1.28 -14.06
N ARG A 63 4.34 -1.83 -13.36
CA ARG A 63 4.27 -2.07 -11.91
C ARG A 63 5.49 -1.52 -11.21
N TRP A 64 5.28 -0.93 -10.05
CA TRP A 64 6.34 -0.47 -9.16
C TRP A 64 6.21 -1.15 -7.81
N SER A 65 7.33 -1.65 -7.31
CA SER A 65 7.41 -2.23 -5.97
C SER A 65 7.77 -1.16 -4.94
N PRO A 66 7.43 -1.37 -3.66
CA PRO A 66 7.86 -0.48 -2.60
C PRO A 66 9.40 -0.44 -2.54
N THR A 67 9.94 0.69 -2.08
CA THR A 67 11.37 0.93 -1.97
C THR A 67 11.71 1.50 -0.59
N SER A 68 12.83 1.06 -0.05
CA SER A 68 13.47 1.63 1.14
C SER A 68 14.50 2.72 0.79
N ALA A 69 14.77 2.95 -0.50
CA ALA A 69 15.75 3.95 -0.95
C ALA A 69 15.36 5.39 -0.60
N VAL A 70 14.07 5.62 -0.34
CA VAL A 70 13.53 6.91 0.11
C VAL A 70 12.87 6.69 1.46
N SER A 71 13.53 7.19 2.51
CA SER A 71 12.96 7.18 3.86
C SER A 71 12.30 8.51 4.13
N LEU A 72 10.97 8.52 4.16
CA LEU A 72 10.18 9.64 4.63
C LEU A 72 9.89 9.41 6.11
N LYS A 73 9.89 10.48 6.91
CA LYS A 73 9.52 10.38 8.32
C LYS A 73 8.13 9.76 8.43
N THR A 74 8.08 8.54 8.94
CA THR A 74 6.84 7.84 9.25
C THR A 74 6.32 8.34 10.59
N GLN A 75 5.01 8.42 10.73
CA GLN A 75 4.39 8.63 12.05
C GLN A 75 4.55 7.35 12.87
N ASP A 76 4.55 7.50 14.19
CA ASP A 76 4.51 6.36 15.10
C ASP A 76 3.28 5.49 14.79
N HIS A 77 3.42 4.17 14.93
CA HIS A 77 2.37 3.16 14.67
C HIS A 77 1.96 2.95 13.20
N VAL A 78 2.77 3.40 12.23
CA VAL A 78 2.58 3.05 10.82
C VAL A 78 3.50 1.90 10.42
N GLN A 79 2.93 0.88 9.77
CA GLN A 79 3.63 -0.34 9.39
C GLN A 79 3.68 -0.51 7.86
N THR A 80 4.65 -1.29 7.36
CA THR A 80 4.58 -1.83 5.99
C THR A 80 3.64 -3.04 5.97
N CYS A 81 3.16 -3.44 4.80
CA CYS A 81 2.30 -4.62 4.72
C CYS A 81 3.02 -5.87 5.23
N THR A 82 4.31 -6.01 4.91
CA THR A 82 5.12 -7.15 5.37
C THR A 82 5.25 -7.18 6.90
N SER A 83 5.51 -6.04 7.54
CA SER A 83 5.61 -5.98 9.01
C SER A 83 4.26 -6.21 9.71
N ALA A 84 3.15 -5.82 9.07
CA ALA A 84 1.82 -5.97 9.64
C ALA A 84 1.40 -7.43 9.87
N ILE A 85 1.96 -8.35 9.08
CA ILE A 85 1.80 -9.81 9.25
C ILE A 85 2.18 -10.25 10.67
N PHE A 86 3.17 -9.58 11.28
CA PHE A 86 3.70 -9.89 12.61
C PHE A 86 3.27 -8.88 13.69
N SER A 87 2.25 -8.08 13.43
CA SER A 87 1.79 -7.01 14.33
C SER A 87 1.20 -7.53 15.64
N GLY A 88 0.71 -8.78 15.67
CA GLY A 88 -0.06 -9.32 16.80
C GLY A 88 -1.47 -8.72 16.92
N ALA A 89 -1.98 -8.10 15.86
CA ALA A 89 -3.31 -7.50 15.83
C ALA A 89 -4.42 -8.52 16.09
N LYS A 90 -5.47 -8.07 16.75
CA LYS A 90 -6.67 -8.85 17.09
C LYS A 90 -7.82 -8.47 16.17
N SER A 91 -8.84 -9.31 16.13
CA SER A 91 -10.10 -8.98 15.45
C SER A 91 -10.68 -7.66 16.00
N GLY A 92 -11.05 -6.76 15.11
CA GLY A 92 -11.52 -5.41 15.41
C GLY A 92 -10.44 -4.33 15.43
N ASP A 93 -9.15 -4.69 15.54
CA ASP A 93 -8.06 -3.73 15.52
C ASP A 93 -7.97 -3.04 14.16
N THR A 94 -7.49 -1.79 14.16
CA THR A 94 -7.21 -1.04 12.93
C THR A 94 -5.72 -0.82 12.78
N LEU A 95 -5.15 -1.32 11.69
CA LEU A 95 -3.76 -1.13 11.30
C LEU A 95 -3.65 0.02 10.31
N ASN A 96 -2.67 0.90 10.55
CA ASN A 96 -2.29 1.94 9.59
C ASN A 96 -1.06 1.48 8.83
N LEU A 97 -1.21 1.33 7.51
CA LEU A 97 -0.14 0.88 6.64
C LEU A 97 0.34 2.02 5.74
N ARG A 98 1.63 2.05 5.46
CA ARG A 98 2.23 2.93 4.46
C ARG A 98 3.26 2.17 3.66
N GLU A 99 3.19 2.31 2.35
CA GLU A 99 4.22 1.86 1.42
C GLU A 99 4.74 3.05 0.61
N THR A 100 6.06 3.10 0.46
CA THR A 100 6.74 4.15 -0.29
C THR A 100 7.28 3.60 -1.59
N PHE A 101 7.05 4.32 -2.68
CA PHE A 101 7.44 3.95 -4.03
C PHE A 101 8.29 5.05 -4.64
N LEU A 102 9.04 4.72 -5.68
CA LEU A 102 9.66 5.71 -6.56
C LEU A 102 9.17 5.44 -7.99
N VAL A 103 8.49 6.43 -8.58
CA VAL A 103 7.88 6.30 -9.91
C VAL A 103 8.26 7.47 -10.80
N PRO A 104 8.23 7.31 -12.13
CA PRO A 104 8.36 8.45 -13.04
C PRO A 104 7.25 9.48 -12.82
N LYS A 105 7.56 10.77 -12.88
CA LYS A 105 6.62 11.88 -12.65
C LYS A 105 5.33 11.75 -13.44
N GLN A 106 5.42 11.31 -14.69
CA GLN A 106 4.28 11.11 -15.59
C GLN A 106 3.34 9.97 -15.16
N ALA A 107 3.85 8.96 -14.45
CA ALA A 107 3.04 7.83 -13.99
C ALA A 107 2.10 8.22 -12.83
N THR A 108 2.47 9.24 -12.05
CA THR A 108 1.72 9.67 -10.85
C THR A 108 0.25 9.98 -11.10
N ARG A 109 -0.12 10.34 -12.34
CA ARG A 109 -1.51 10.66 -12.74
C ARG A 109 -2.41 9.44 -12.92
N THR A 110 -1.83 8.26 -13.09
CA THR A 110 -2.56 7.05 -13.50
C THR A 110 -2.29 5.85 -12.61
N ILE A 111 -1.36 5.98 -11.67
CA ILE A 111 -1.04 4.90 -10.74
C ILE A 111 -2.22 4.60 -9.81
N ARG A 112 -2.39 3.32 -9.54
CA ARG A 112 -3.39 2.76 -8.65
C ARG A 112 -2.71 1.71 -7.76
N PRO A 113 -2.91 1.75 -6.44
CA PRO A 113 -2.39 0.72 -5.56
C PRO A 113 -3.14 -0.59 -5.75
N ALA A 114 -2.41 -1.70 -5.73
CA ALA A 114 -2.95 -3.04 -5.70
C ALA A 114 -2.34 -3.83 -4.54
N VAL A 115 -3.18 -4.55 -3.80
CA VAL A 115 -2.80 -5.38 -2.66
C VAL A 115 -2.96 -6.84 -3.04
N GLY A 116 -1.91 -7.63 -2.79
CA GLY A 116 -1.94 -9.09 -2.90
C GLY A 116 -1.56 -9.74 -1.59
N VAL A 117 -2.30 -10.77 -1.19
CA VAL A 117 -2.06 -11.61 0.00
C VAL A 117 -2.18 -13.08 -0.38
N ALA A 118 -1.67 -13.99 0.44
CA ALA A 118 -1.67 -15.42 0.11
C ALA A 118 -3.07 -16.03 0.01
N SER A 119 -3.97 -15.69 0.94
CA SER A 119 -5.30 -16.30 1.01
C SER A 119 -6.20 -15.98 -0.19
N GLU A 120 -5.86 -14.92 -0.94
CA GLU A 120 -6.68 -14.40 -2.04
C GLU A 120 -6.14 -14.79 -3.42
N ARG A 121 -5.00 -15.48 -3.48
CA ARG A 121 -4.39 -15.87 -4.75
C ARG A 121 -5.37 -16.72 -5.59
N PRO A 122 -5.43 -16.50 -6.91
CA PRO A 122 -4.56 -15.62 -7.71
C PRO A 122 -5.03 -14.15 -7.80
N HIS A 123 -6.07 -13.75 -7.06
CA HIS A 123 -6.67 -12.42 -7.13
C HIS A 123 -5.87 -11.37 -6.34
N PHE A 124 -6.10 -10.11 -6.67
CA PHE A 124 -5.57 -8.94 -5.98
C PHE A 124 -6.65 -7.87 -5.84
N LEU A 125 -6.59 -7.08 -4.79
CA LEU A 125 -7.47 -5.93 -4.60
C LEU A 125 -6.86 -4.70 -5.26
N LEU A 126 -7.52 -4.17 -6.30
CA LEU A 126 -7.11 -2.95 -6.99
C LEU A 126 -7.94 -1.76 -6.50
N PHE A 127 -7.27 -0.74 -5.97
CA PHE A 127 -7.93 0.48 -5.53
C PHE A 127 -8.10 1.45 -6.69
N GLN A 128 -9.25 2.13 -6.72
CA GLN A 128 -9.44 3.30 -7.57
C GLN A 128 -9.09 4.55 -6.76
N LEU A 129 -8.51 5.53 -7.43
CA LEU A 129 -8.51 6.90 -6.91
C LEU A 129 -9.97 7.35 -6.93
N GLU A 130 -10.49 7.83 -5.80
CA GLU A 130 -11.76 8.56 -5.82
C GLU A 130 -11.59 9.72 -6.78
N LYS A 131 -12.47 9.79 -7.79
CA LYS A 131 -12.58 11.01 -8.59
C LYS A 131 -13.19 12.06 -7.67
N ASP A 132 -12.45 13.15 -7.45
CA ASP A 132 -13.05 14.40 -6.96
C ASP A 132 -14.21 14.83 -7.88
#